data_AF-A0A5C8BCN5-F1
#
_entry.id   AF-A0A5C8BCN5-F1
#
_cell.length_a   1.000
_cell.length_b   1.000
_cell.length_c   1.000
_cell.angle_alpha   90.00
_cell.angle_beta   90.00
_cell.angle_gamma   90.00
#
_symmetry.space_group_name_H-M   'P 1'
#
loop_
_entity.id
_entity.type
_entity.pdbx_description
1 polymer ?
#
loop_
_entity_poly.entity_id
_entity_poly.type
_entity_poly.pdbx_seq_one_letter_code
_entity_poly.pdbx_strand_id
1 'polypeptide(L)'
;RYVPQLPHDFFDDESLGLRDGVATLVRLYTDCFKQGEIAQNFLRMHIREMVDPTGLWQEEIENNIQPLHQSFVRFLARHLQLARIDDDVHRLAFGISGLALSLMANADVIAVVRPRLMQSSASIDVFAERLIDYAVAMCEAERQRRSDQRA
;
A
#
# COMPACT_ATOMS: atom_id res chain seq x y z
N ARG A 1 12.82 10.76 11.62
CA ARG A 1 12.41 9.85 10.53
C ARG A 1 11.04 9.29 10.92
N TYR A 2 9.94 9.91 10.48
CA TYR A 2 8.62 9.30 10.65
C TYR A 2 8.13 8.92 9.26
N VAL A 3 8.63 7.79 8.77
CA VAL A 3 7.92 7.01 7.76
C VAL A 3 7.24 5.92 8.58
N PRO A 4 5.90 5.85 8.60
CA PRO A 4 5.23 4.79 9.32
C PRO A 4 5.64 3.44 8.71
N GLN A 5 6.15 2.55 9.55
CA GLN A 5 6.61 1.24 9.17
C GLN A 5 5.77 0.20 9.89
N LEU A 6 5.38 -0.85 9.16
CA LEU A 6 4.85 -2.05 9.76
C LEU A 6 6.01 -2.97 10.15
N PRO A 7 5.87 -3.74 11.25
CA PRO A 7 6.76 -4.87 11.50
C PRO A 7 6.85 -5.76 10.25
N HIS A 8 8.04 -6.25 9.92
CA HIS A 8 8.27 -7.03 8.70
C HIS A 8 7.45 -8.33 8.67
N ASP A 9 7.10 -8.85 9.84
CA ASP A 9 6.31 -10.06 10.08
C ASP A 9 4.81 -9.79 10.25
N PHE A 10 4.35 -8.54 10.12
CA PHE A 10 2.94 -8.18 10.32
C PHE A 10 1.96 -9.06 9.54
N PHE A 11 2.29 -9.38 8.29
CA PHE A 11 1.46 -10.18 7.39
C PHE A 11 1.57 -11.70 7.61
N ASP A 12 2.54 -12.14 8.41
CA ASP A 12 2.77 -13.56 8.67
C ASP A 12 1.75 -14.14 9.66
N ASP A 13 0.98 -13.32 10.39
CA ASP A 13 -0.17 -13.75 11.20
C ASP A 13 -1.20 -14.49 10.32
N GLU A 14 -1.41 -15.78 10.60
CA GLU A 14 -2.33 -16.64 9.85
C GLU A 14 -3.81 -16.30 10.07
N SER A 15 -4.13 -15.66 11.20
CA SER A 15 -5.49 -15.22 11.51
C SER A 15 -5.89 -13.91 10.83
N LEU A 16 -4.92 -13.20 10.26
CA LEU A 16 -5.14 -11.91 9.61
C LEU A 16 -5.99 -12.06 8.34
N GLY A 17 -7.20 -11.50 8.38
CA GLY A 17 -8.14 -11.47 7.26
C GLY A 17 -7.64 -10.59 6.10
N LEU A 18 -8.08 -10.92 4.88
CA LEU A 18 -7.65 -10.21 3.65
C LEU A 18 -7.91 -8.70 3.74
N ARG A 19 -9.16 -8.32 4.11
CA ARG A 19 -9.56 -6.91 4.20
C ARG A 19 -8.77 -6.17 5.27
N ASP A 20 -8.54 -6.79 6.42
CA ASP A 20 -7.86 -6.15 7.55
C ASP A 20 -6.37 -5.94 7.28
N GLY A 21 -5.70 -6.91 6.65
CA GLY A 21 -4.31 -6.76 6.22
C GLY A 21 -4.14 -5.64 5.19
N VAL A 22 -4.99 -5.61 4.16
CA VAL A 22 -5.01 -4.54 3.16
C VAL A 22 -5.37 -3.19 3.79
N ALA A 23 -6.35 -3.15 4.69
CA ALA A 23 -6.74 -1.94 5.40
C ALA A 23 -5.60 -1.35 6.22
N THR A 24 -4.81 -2.22 6.87
CA THR A 24 -3.66 -1.78 7.66
C THR A 24 -2.59 -1.16 6.77
N LEU A 25 -2.28 -1.79 5.63
CA LEU A 25 -1.33 -1.24 4.65
C LEU A 25 -1.79 0.11 4.09
N VAL A 26 -3.06 0.22 3.68
CA VAL A 26 -3.60 1.48 3.13
C VAL A 26 -3.55 2.58 4.19
N ARG A 27 -4.03 2.27 5.40
CA ARG A 27 -4.11 3.25 6.50
C ARG A 27 -2.75 3.72 6.98
N LEU A 28 -1.73 2.85 6.91
CA LEU A 28 -0.33 3.22 7.19
C LEU A 28 0.07 4.52 6.47
N TYR A 29 -0.31 4.64 5.19
CA TYR A 29 0.01 5.81 4.38
C TYR A 29 -1.04 6.91 4.47
N THR A 30 -2.33 6.58 4.46
CA THR A 30 -3.37 7.61 4.48
C THR A 30 -3.42 8.37 5.80
N ASP A 31 -3.07 7.74 6.92
CA ASP A 31 -3.12 8.37 8.24
C ASP A 31 -2.06 9.47 8.41
N CYS A 32 -0.97 9.46 7.63
CA CYS A 32 0.00 10.56 7.60
C CYS A 32 -0.65 11.90 7.25
N PHE A 33 -1.67 11.89 6.39
CA PHE A 33 -2.36 13.10 5.97
C PHE A 33 -3.20 13.73 7.08
N LYS A 34 -3.51 12.97 8.14
CA LYS A 34 -4.25 13.44 9.32
C LYS A 34 -3.32 14.10 10.36
N GLN A 35 -2.00 13.86 10.26
CA GLN A 35 -1.02 14.30 11.26
C GLN A 35 -0.41 15.69 10.98
N GLY A 36 -1.00 16.44 10.04
CA GLY A 36 -0.58 17.81 9.72
C GLY A 36 0.65 17.91 8.80
N GLU A 37 1.14 19.13 8.63
CA GLU A 37 2.11 19.48 7.57
C GLU A 37 3.48 18.79 7.72
N ILE A 38 3.91 18.52 8.95
CA ILE A 38 5.21 17.87 9.23
C ILE A 38 5.23 16.44 8.67
N ALA A 39 4.18 15.65 8.92
CA ALA A 39 4.08 14.28 8.39
C ALA A 39 4.01 14.28 6.85
N GLN A 40 3.30 15.23 6.27
CA GLN A 40 3.22 15.39 4.81
C GLN A 40 4.56 15.79 4.19
N ASN A 41 5.36 16.62 4.86
CA ASN A 41 6.71 16.98 4.40
C ASN A 41 7.67 15.78 4.44
N PHE A 42 7.58 14.91 5.46
CA PHE A 42 8.33 13.65 5.47
C PHE A 42 7.96 12.75 4.28
N LEU A 43 6.67 12.69 3.96
CA LEU A 43 6.16 11.93 2.81
C LEU A 43 6.73 12.42 1.48
N ARG A 44 6.78 13.75 1.29
CA ARG A 44 7.38 14.37 0.09
C ARG A 44 8.88 14.11 0.00
N MET A 45 9.60 14.18 1.13
CA MET A 45 11.02 13.84 1.16
C MET A 45 11.27 12.38 0.77
N HIS A 46 10.43 11.46 1.26
CA HIS A 46 10.51 10.05 0.89
C HIS A 46 10.31 9.83 -0.62
N ILE A 47 9.30 10.47 -1.22
CA ILE A 47 9.09 10.43 -2.68
C ILE A 47 10.29 11.01 -3.45
N ARG A 48 10.90 12.09 -2.94
CA ARG A 48 12.07 12.69 -3.58
C ARG A 48 13.26 11.73 -3.62
N GLU A 49 13.52 10.99 -2.55
CA GLU A 49 14.56 9.95 -2.53
C GLU A 49 14.28 8.81 -3.51
N MET A 50 13.01 8.53 -3.86
CA MET A 50 12.68 7.57 -4.93
C MET A 50 13.14 8.04 -6.31
N VAL A 51 13.17 9.36 -6.54
CA VAL A 51 13.45 9.98 -7.85
C VAL A 51 14.92 10.37 -8.00
N ASP A 52 15.57 10.79 -6.91
CA ASP A 52 16.97 11.23 -6.89
C ASP A 52 17.68 10.60 -5.67
N PRO A 53 18.08 9.30 -5.77
CA PRO A 53 18.49 8.52 -4.62
C PRO A 53 19.87 8.92 -4.09
N THR A 54 19.94 9.23 -2.81
CA THR A 54 21.22 9.59 -2.13
C THR A 54 21.94 8.40 -1.49
N GLY A 55 21.58 7.17 -1.86
CA GLY A 55 22.01 5.92 -1.21
C GLY A 55 21.10 5.48 -0.06
N LEU A 56 20.47 6.42 0.64
CA LEU A 56 19.46 6.15 1.68
C LEU A 56 18.26 5.37 1.14
N TRP A 57 17.90 5.58 -0.12
CA TRP A 57 16.82 4.85 -0.77
C TRP A 57 17.14 3.36 -0.95
N GLN A 58 18.40 3.02 -1.26
CA GLN A 58 18.82 1.62 -1.40
C GLN A 58 18.75 0.91 -0.05
N GLU A 59 19.22 1.55 1.02
CA GLU A 59 19.09 1.01 2.38
C GLU A 59 17.63 0.83 2.80
N GLU A 60 16.74 1.76 2.43
CA GLU A 60 15.31 1.65 2.70
C GLU A 60 14.68 0.48 1.95
N ILE A 61 15.07 0.27 0.69
CA ILE A 61 14.62 -0.88 -0.10
C ILE A 61 15.01 -2.18 0.59
N GLU A 62 16.29 -2.33 0.91
CA GLU A 62 16.84 -3.59 1.43
C GLU A 62 16.35 -3.90 2.84
N ASN A 63 16.29 -2.89 3.71
CA ASN A 63 16.01 -3.12 5.13
C ASN A 63 14.53 -3.05 5.48
N ASN A 64 13.69 -2.33 4.73
CA ASN A 64 12.30 -2.08 5.10
C ASN A 64 11.31 -2.55 4.02
N ILE A 65 11.49 -2.10 2.78
CA ILE A 65 10.50 -2.37 1.70
C ILE A 65 10.54 -3.84 1.28
N GLN A 66 11.72 -4.40 1.04
CA GLN A 66 11.86 -5.78 0.56
C GLN A 66 11.33 -6.80 1.58
N PRO A 67 11.67 -6.73 2.89
CA PRO A 67 11.12 -7.66 3.88
C PRO A 67 9.59 -7.57 4.00
N LEU A 68 9.04 -6.35 4.07
CA LEU A 68 7.59 -6.15 4.17
C LEU A 68 6.86 -6.60 2.89
N HIS A 69 7.43 -6.35 1.72
CA HIS A 69 6.88 -6.84 0.44
C HIS A 69 6.85 -8.37 0.39
N GLN A 70 7.88 -9.03 0.90
CA GLN A 70 7.92 -10.49 0.94
C GLN A 70 6.83 -11.08 1.84
N SER A 71 6.59 -10.51 3.04
CA SER A 71 5.50 -10.96 3.90
C SER A 71 4.13 -10.65 3.31
N PHE A 72 3.97 -9.48 2.68
CA PHE A 72 2.72 -9.13 2.00
C PHE A 72 2.39 -10.06 0.83
N VAL A 73 3.39 -10.44 0.02
CA VAL A 73 3.21 -11.40 -1.09
C VAL A 73 2.83 -12.79 -0.58
N ARG A 74 3.43 -13.26 0.53
CA ARG A 74 3.02 -14.52 1.18
C ARG A 74 1.56 -14.45 1.63
N PHE A 75 1.17 -13.35 2.26
CA PHE A 75 -0.20 -13.10 2.68
C PHE A 75 -1.19 -13.11 1.50
N LEU A 76 -0.87 -12.44 0.39
CA LEU A 76 -1.72 -12.45 -0.81
C LEU A 76 -1.82 -13.85 -1.41
N ALA A 77 -0.70 -14.58 -1.52
CA ALA A 77 -0.71 -15.95 -2.05
C ALA A 77 -1.57 -16.90 -1.20
N ARG A 78 -1.52 -16.76 0.14
CA ARG A 78 -2.39 -17.50 1.08
C ARG A 78 -3.87 -17.21 0.83
N HIS A 79 -4.25 -15.93 0.74
CA HIS A 79 -5.64 -15.52 0.50
C HIS A 79 -6.15 -15.83 -0.91
N LEU A 80 -5.25 -15.96 -1.88
CA LEU A 80 -5.54 -16.43 -3.25
C LEU A 80 -5.45 -17.95 -3.39
N GLN A 81 -5.12 -18.68 -2.33
CA GLN A 81 -4.98 -20.15 -2.30
C GLN A 81 -3.99 -20.67 -3.37
N LEU A 82 -2.85 -19.99 -3.52
CA LEU A 82 -1.83 -20.34 -4.50
C LEU A 82 -0.82 -21.33 -3.91
N ALA A 83 -0.51 -22.39 -4.66
CA ALA A 83 0.51 -23.36 -4.27
C ALA A 83 1.94 -22.81 -4.38
N ARG A 84 2.16 -21.79 -5.20
CA ARG A 84 3.44 -21.12 -5.40
C ARG A 84 3.23 -19.63 -5.62
N ILE A 85 4.13 -18.83 -5.08
CA ILE A 85 4.26 -17.40 -5.38
C ILE A 85 4.91 -17.25 -6.75
N ASP A 86 4.21 -16.58 -7.67
CA ASP A 86 4.69 -16.22 -9.00
C ASP A 86 4.74 -14.69 -9.18
N ASP A 87 5.29 -14.24 -10.32
CA ASP A 87 5.45 -12.82 -10.63
C ASP A 87 4.12 -12.05 -10.63
N ASP A 88 2.99 -12.71 -10.93
CA ASP A 88 1.69 -12.05 -10.95
C ASP A 88 1.24 -11.68 -9.52
N VAL A 89 1.59 -12.47 -8.50
CA VAL A 89 1.36 -12.07 -7.09
C VAL A 89 2.19 -10.83 -6.73
N HIS A 90 3.43 -10.75 -7.21
CA HIS A 90 4.26 -9.57 -7.01
C HIS A 90 3.69 -8.33 -7.72
N ARG A 91 3.19 -8.48 -8.95
CA ARG A 91 2.50 -7.39 -9.68
C ARG A 91 1.26 -6.93 -8.92
N LEU A 92 0.47 -7.85 -8.37
CA LEU A 92 -0.68 -7.52 -7.54
C LEU A 92 -0.25 -6.75 -6.29
N ALA A 93 0.77 -7.21 -5.58
CA ALA A 93 1.29 -6.55 -4.38
C ALA A 93 1.75 -5.11 -4.68
N PHE A 94 2.51 -4.89 -5.75
CA PHE A 94 2.90 -3.55 -6.18
C PHE A 94 1.70 -2.69 -6.58
N GLY A 95 0.69 -3.26 -7.24
CA GLY A 95 -0.53 -2.56 -7.59
C GLY A 95 -1.30 -2.07 -6.37
N ILE A 96 -1.48 -2.93 -5.36
CA ILE A 96 -2.17 -2.58 -4.11
C ILE A 96 -1.38 -1.53 -3.33
N SER A 97 -0.07 -1.73 -3.14
CA SER A 97 0.80 -0.73 -2.48
C SER A 97 0.79 0.60 -3.25
N GLY A 98 0.76 0.53 -4.59
CA GLY A 98 0.65 1.67 -5.48
C GLY A 98 -0.60 2.51 -5.26
N LEU A 99 -1.74 1.92 -4.90
CA LEU A 99 -2.96 2.67 -4.56
C LEU A 99 -2.70 3.64 -3.39
N ALA A 100 -2.07 3.15 -2.33
CA ALA A 100 -1.76 3.96 -1.16
C ALA A 100 -0.66 5.00 -1.44
N LEU A 101 0.41 4.59 -2.13
CA LEU A 101 1.49 5.49 -2.55
C LEU A 101 1.02 6.59 -3.51
N SER A 102 0.04 6.31 -4.36
CA SER A 102 -0.48 7.28 -5.34
C SER A 102 -1.05 8.52 -4.65
N LEU A 103 -1.63 8.38 -3.45
CA LEU A 103 -2.14 9.51 -2.67
C LEU A 103 -1.00 10.43 -2.23
N MET A 104 0.13 9.84 -1.84
CA MET A 104 1.36 10.56 -1.47
C MET A 104 1.90 11.36 -2.66
N ALA A 105 1.98 10.71 -3.82
CA ALA A 105 2.55 11.29 -5.02
C ALA A 105 1.67 12.38 -5.66
N ASN A 106 0.35 12.32 -5.48
CA ASN A 106 -0.61 13.21 -6.15
C ASN A 106 -1.38 14.13 -5.19
N ALA A 107 -0.90 14.31 -3.94
CA ALA A 107 -1.62 15.07 -2.92
C ALA A 107 -1.91 16.52 -3.34
N ASP A 108 -0.96 17.18 -4.01
CA ASP A 108 -1.08 18.53 -4.56
C ASP A 108 -2.11 18.59 -5.71
N VAL A 109 -2.08 17.62 -6.62
CA VAL A 109 -3.06 17.48 -7.70
C VAL A 109 -4.46 17.30 -7.12
N ILE A 110 -4.63 16.42 -6.13
CA ILE A 110 -5.93 16.18 -5.48
C ILE A 110 -6.44 17.44 -4.77
N ALA A 111 -5.56 18.17 -4.09
CA ALA A 111 -5.91 19.43 -3.42
C ALA A 111 -6.44 20.49 -4.40
N VAL A 112 -5.93 20.52 -5.64
CA VAL A 112 -6.40 21.44 -6.69
C VAL A 112 -7.67 20.91 -7.38
N VAL A 113 -7.66 19.66 -7.82
CA VAL A 113 -8.74 19.07 -8.64
C VAL A 113 -10.01 18.86 -7.81
N ARG A 114 -9.87 18.35 -6.59
CA ARG A 114 -11.00 18.05 -5.71
C ARG A 114 -10.61 18.14 -4.22
N PRO A 115 -10.45 19.36 -3.67
CA PRO A 115 -9.98 19.57 -2.30
C PRO A 115 -10.80 18.84 -1.24
N ARG A 116 -12.10 18.65 -1.48
CA ARG A 116 -13.01 17.97 -0.54
C ARG A 116 -12.64 16.51 -0.22
N LEU A 117 -11.79 15.87 -1.02
CA LEU A 117 -11.34 14.50 -0.78
C LEU A 117 -10.31 14.39 0.35
N MET A 118 -9.61 15.49 0.69
CA MET A 118 -8.54 15.50 1.70
C MET A 118 -8.65 16.67 2.68
N GLN A 119 -9.77 17.41 2.67
CA GLN A 119 -9.96 18.62 3.48
C GLN A 119 -10.10 18.36 4.98
N SER A 120 -10.36 17.12 5.39
CA SER A 120 -10.53 16.72 6.80
C SER A 120 -10.16 15.25 7.01
N SER A 121 -9.88 14.88 8.27
CA SER A 121 -9.62 13.47 8.64
C SER A 121 -10.73 12.54 8.19
N ALA A 122 -12.00 12.95 8.32
CA ALA A 122 -13.15 12.16 7.87
C ALA A 122 -13.18 11.97 6.34
N SER A 123 -12.76 12.97 5.55
CA SER A 123 -12.66 12.79 4.09
C SER A 123 -11.54 11.82 3.71
N ILE A 124 -10.43 11.85 4.45
CA ILE A 124 -9.32 10.92 4.28
C ILE A 124 -9.75 9.50 4.66
N ASP A 125 -10.52 9.32 5.73
CA ASP A 125 -11.11 8.02 6.12
C ASP A 125 -11.97 7.44 5.00
N VAL A 126 -12.86 8.24 4.42
CA VAL A 126 -13.70 7.80 3.30
C VAL A 126 -12.83 7.43 2.09
N PHE A 127 -11.78 8.20 1.81
CA PHE A 127 -10.88 7.87 0.70
C PHE A 127 -10.12 6.56 0.97
N ALA A 128 -9.59 6.38 2.18
CA ALA A 128 -8.94 5.14 2.58
C ALA A 128 -9.87 3.93 2.43
N GLU A 129 -11.14 4.02 2.87
CA GLU A 129 -12.12 2.95 2.66
C GLU A 129 -12.31 2.61 1.18
N ARG A 130 -12.33 3.61 0.29
CA ARG A 130 -12.44 3.36 -1.16
C ARG A 130 -11.20 2.66 -1.72
N LEU A 131 -10.00 3.05 -1.28
CA LEU A 131 -8.76 2.38 -1.70
C LEU A 131 -8.71 0.92 -1.19
N ILE A 132 -9.22 0.66 0.01
CA ILE A 132 -9.35 -0.69 0.58
C ILE A 132 -10.29 -1.53 -0.28
N ASP A 133 -11.45 -0.98 -0.64
CA ASP A 133 -12.42 -1.69 -1.49
C ASP A 133 -11.82 -1.99 -2.87
N TYR A 134 -11.05 -1.06 -3.46
CA TYR A 134 -10.36 -1.29 -4.73
C TYR A 134 -9.29 -2.38 -4.62
N ALA A 135 -8.48 -2.38 -3.56
CA ALA A 135 -7.47 -3.40 -3.34
C ALA A 135 -8.08 -4.79 -3.12
N VAL A 136 -9.19 -4.90 -2.39
CA VAL A 136 -9.95 -6.15 -2.27
C VAL A 136 -10.49 -6.60 -3.62
N ALA A 137 -11.04 -5.68 -4.43
CA ALA A 137 -11.50 -5.99 -5.77
C ALA A 137 -10.37 -6.45 -6.71
N MET A 138 -9.15 -5.90 -6.57
CA MET A 138 -7.98 -6.37 -7.32
C MET A 138 -7.63 -7.84 -6.99
N CYS A 139 -7.72 -8.23 -5.72
CA CYS A 139 -7.52 -9.62 -5.30
C CYS A 139 -8.61 -10.54 -5.89
N GLU A 140 -9.86 -10.11 -5.90
CA GLU A 140 -10.96 -10.88 -6.51
C GLU A 140 -10.77 -11.03 -8.02
N ALA A 141 -10.45 -9.94 -8.71
CA ALA A 141 -10.17 -9.97 -10.15
C ALA A 141 -9.01 -10.91 -10.50
N GLU A 142 -7.96 -10.93 -9.68
CA GLU A 142 -6.83 -11.84 -9.86
C GLU A 142 -7.23 -13.30 -9.64
N ARG A 143 -8.08 -13.59 -8.65
CA ARG A 143 -8.64 -14.93 -8.42
C ARG A 143 -9.45 -15.39 -9.64
N GLN A 144 -10.30 -14.53 -10.18
CA GLN A 144 -11.11 -14.82 -11.36
C GLN A 144 -10.23 -15.11 -12.59
N ARG A 145 -9.28 -14.22 -12.90
CA ARG A 145 -8.36 -14.38 -14.04
C ARG A 145 -7.65 -15.74 -14.00
N ARG A 146 -7.16 -16.14 -12.83
CA ARG A 146 -6.47 -17.43 -12.63
C ARG A 146 -7.41 -18.63 -12.76
N SER A 147 -8.66 -18.49 -12.34
CA SER A 147 -9.68 -19.53 -12.55
C SER A 147 -9.95 -19.72 -14.04
N ASP A 148 -10.11 -18.63 -14.80
CA ASP A 148 -10.39 -18.67 -16.23
C ASP A 148 -9.25 -19.27 -17.06
N GLN A 149 -8.00 -19.12 -16.60
CA GLN A 149 -6.83 -19.73 -17.24
C GLN A 149 -6.68 -21.24 -16.97
N ARG A 150 -7.37 -21.78 -15.95
CA ARG A 150 -7.36 -23.20 -15.60
C ARG A 150 -8.50 -23.99 -16.24
N ALA A 151 -9.54 -23.31 -16.72
CA ALA A 151 -10.69 -23.87 -17.42
C ALA A 151 -10.36 -24.16 -18.88
#